data_AF-E9I631-F1
#
_entry.id   AF-E9I631-F1
#
_cell.length_a   1.000
_cell.length_b   1.000
_cell.length_c   1.000
_cell.angle_alpha   90.00
_cell.angle_beta   90.00
_cell.angle_gamma   90.00
#
_symmetry.space_group_name_H-M   'P 1'
#
loop_
_entity.id
_entity.type
_entity.pdbx_description
1 polymer ?
#
loop_
_entity_poly.entity_id
_entity_poly.type
_entity_poly.pdbx_seq_one_letter_code
_entity_poly.pdbx_strand_id
1 'polypeptide(L)'
;MENLKEKGAIKHCKPLLNTMIESVKRRFAESLADEELHIAAMVHPLFKAKWMPEGEERDGKVQRLVDVFRSFKNDQVDLENRKQSYSAADGIQSEDSDYSPQRKKTKKDFFKSIFDNHSTSGIQRG
;
A
#
# COMPACT_ATOMS: atom_id res chain seq x y z
N MET A 1 7.87 19.89 -1.98
CA MET A 1 7.74 21.32 -1.59
C MET A 1 8.97 22.14 -1.96
N GLU A 2 10.15 21.55 -2.17
CA GLU A 2 11.37 22.28 -2.58
C GLU A 2 11.17 23.11 -3.86
N ASN A 3 10.51 22.56 -4.89
CA ASN A 3 10.19 23.28 -6.14
C ASN A 3 9.32 24.52 -5.95
N LEU A 4 8.66 24.70 -4.78
CA LEU A 4 7.92 25.94 -4.46
C LEU A 4 8.85 27.07 -4.04
N LYS A 5 10.07 26.77 -3.56
CA LYS A 5 11.08 27.78 -3.23
C LYS A 5 11.60 28.51 -4.47
N GLU A 6 11.66 27.79 -5.59
CA GLU A 6 12.16 28.29 -6.87
C GLU A 6 11.10 29.06 -7.66
N LYS A 7 9.82 28.94 -7.28
CA LYS A 7 8.75 29.71 -7.91
C LYS A 7 8.84 31.19 -7.50
N GLY A 8 9.25 32.03 -8.45
CA GLY A 8 9.35 33.49 -8.28
C GLY A 8 8.05 34.20 -7.87
N ALA A 9 6.90 33.52 -7.93
CA ALA A 9 5.61 34.01 -7.43
C ALA A 9 5.58 34.13 -5.89
N ILE A 10 6.38 33.36 -5.14
CA ILE A 10 6.38 33.38 -3.67
C ILE A 10 7.54 34.25 -3.18
N LYS A 11 7.26 35.55 -3.00
CA LYS A 11 8.27 36.55 -2.60
C LYS A 11 8.50 36.60 -1.09
N HIS A 12 7.43 36.53 -0.30
CA HIS A 12 7.49 36.83 1.15
C HIS A 12 7.47 35.58 2.05
N CYS A 13 6.92 34.45 1.59
CA CYS A 13 6.71 33.27 2.44
C CYS A 13 7.87 32.28 2.42
N LYS A 14 9.05 32.64 1.89
CA LYS A 14 10.22 31.75 1.85
C LYS A 14 10.63 31.23 3.23
N PRO A 15 10.67 32.05 4.30
CA PRO A 15 11.00 31.55 5.63
C PRO A 15 10.01 30.50 6.13
N LEU A 16 8.71 30.75 5.95
CA LEU A 16 7.66 29.79 6.33
C LEU A 16 7.79 28.48 5.55
N LEU A 17 8.00 28.53 4.23
CA LEU A 17 8.21 27.34 3.42
C LEU A 17 9.43 26.53 3.88
N ASN A 18 10.54 27.21 4.21
CA ASN A 18 11.74 26.56 4.74
C ASN A 18 11.42 25.85 6.07
N THR A 19 10.79 26.54 7.02
CA THR A 19 10.41 25.96 8.31
C THR A 19 9.46 24.77 8.15
N MET A 20 8.50 24.84 7.23
CA MET A 20 7.60 23.71 6.94
C MET A 20 8.36 22.52 6.37
N ILE A 21 9.28 22.75 5.44
CA ILE A 21 10.06 21.67 4.83
C ILE A 21 11.00 21.04 5.86
N GLU A 22 11.72 21.84 6.64
CA GLU A 22 12.63 21.36 7.68
C GLU A 22 11.89 20.62 8.78
N SER A 23 10.73 21.11 9.21
CA SER A 23 9.93 20.44 10.24
C SER A 23 9.41 19.08 9.78
N VAL A 24 9.00 18.95 8.51
CA VAL A 24 8.63 17.65 7.92
C VAL A 24 9.85 16.73 7.86
N LYS A 25 10.98 17.20 7.30
CA LYS A 25 12.21 16.40 7.21
C LYS A 25 12.66 15.90 8.58
N ARG A 26 12.65 16.77 9.59
CA ARG A 26 13.05 16.41 10.96
C ARG A 26 12.09 15.41 11.60
N ARG A 27 10.78 15.62 11.44
CA ARG A 27 9.75 14.77 12.10
C ARG A 27 9.69 13.37 11.49
N PHE A 28 9.98 13.24 10.21
CA PHE A 28 9.96 11.97 9.49
C PHE A 28 11.35 11.48 9.10
N ALA A 29 12.41 11.96 9.76
CA ALA A 29 13.80 11.65 9.38
C ALA A 29 14.06 10.14 9.35
N GLU A 30 13.58 9.42 10.36
CA GLU A 30 13.70 7.97 10.45
C GLU A 30 12.92 7.26 9.35
N SER A 31 11.65 7.63 9.12
CA SER A 31 10.83 7.07 8.05
C SER A 31 11.39 7.37 6.66
N LEU A 32 11.98 8.56 6.46
CA LEU A 32 12.63 8.95 5.21
C LEU A 32 14.01 8.31 5.03
N ALA A 33 14.55 7.66 6.07
CA ALA A 33 15.78 6.86 5.99
C ALA A 33 15.47 5.36 5.86
N ASP A 34 14.21 4.95 6.06
CA ASP A 34 13.77 3.56 5.98
C ASP A 34 13.78 3.08 4.52
N GLU A 35 14.68 2.14 4.25
CA GLU A 35 14.85 1.55 2.93
C GLU A 35 13.65 0.68 2.51
N GLU A 36 13.02 -0.04 3.44
CA GLU A 36 11.85 -0.85 3.14
C GLU A 36 10.67 0.04 2.77
N LEU A 37 10.49 1.15 3.48
CA LEU A 37 9.45 2.13 3.17
C LEU A 37 9.65 2.75 1.78
N HIS A 38 10.90 3.01 1.38
CA HIS A 38 11.20 3.47 0.03
C HIS A 38 10.82 2.45 -1.03
N ILE A 39 11.18 1.18 -0.84
CA ILE A 39 10.85 0.09 -1.77
C ILE A 39 9.32 -0.10 -1.85
N ALA A 40 8.63 -0.11 -0.71
CA ALA A 40 7.18 -0.19 -0.64
C ALA A 40 6.48 0.97 -1.38
N ALA A 41 7.00 2.19 -1.24
CA ALA A 41 6.50 3.34 -1.98
C ALA A 41 6.72 3.17 -3.50
N MET A 42 7.89 2.68 -3.92
CA MET A 42 8.25 2.51 -5.34
C MET A 42 7.39 1.48 -6.07
N VAL A 43 6.95 0.41 -5.40
CA VAL A 43 6.08 -0.61 -6.01
C VAL A 43 4.61 -0.18 -6.07
N HIS A 44 4.24 0.91 -5.41
CA HIS A 44 2.86 1.36 -5.38
C HIS A 44 2.41 1.86 -6.77
N PRO A 45 1.22 1.46 -7.30
CA PRO A 45 0.80 1.80 -8.66
C PRO A 45 0.69 3.31 -8.96
N LEU A 46 0.47 4.11 -7.92
CA LEU A 46 0.39 5.58 -8.04
C LEU A 46 1.73 6.29 -7.89
N PHE A 47 2.81 5.54 -7.65
CA PHE A 47 4.15 6.09 -7.55
C PHE A 47 4.62 6.58 -8.91
N LYS A 48 5.07 7.83 -8.97
CA LYS A 48 5.51 8.45 -10.22
C LYS A 48 7.03 8.44 -10.30
N ALA A 49 7.58 7.95 -11.42
CA ALA A 49 9.04 7.93 -11.64
C ALA A 49 9.71 9.31 -11.45
N LYS A 50 8.99 10.40 -11.78
CA LYS A 50 9.47 11.78 -11.58
C LYS A 50 9.65 12.20 -10.11
N TRP A 51 9.22 11.38 -9.15
CA TRP A 51 9.45 11.60 -7.72
C TRP A 51 10.80 11.03 -7.25
N MET A 52 11.43 10.18 -8.06
CA MET A 52 12.79 9.74 -7.78
C MET A 52 13.80 10.79 -8.22
N PRO A 53 14.91 10.91 -7.50
CA PRO A 53 16.06 11.66 -7.96
C PRO A 53 16.53 11.15 -9.33
N GLU A 54 17.30 11.96 -10.04
CA GLU A 54 17.87 11.62 -11.35
C GLU A 54 19.32 11.15 -11.21
N GLY A 55 19.81 10.42 -12.21
CA GLY A 55 21.18 9.91 -12.23
C GLY A 55 21.38 8.69 -11.34
N GLU A 56 22.61 8.52 -10.84
CA GLU A 56 23.09 7.31 -10.16
C GLU A 56 22.24 6.92 -8.93
N GLU A 57 21.66 7.91 -8.22
CA GLU A 57 20.81 7.64 -7.06
C GLU A 57 19.52 6.90 -7.45
N ARG A 58 18.97 7.18 -8.64
CA ARG A 58 17.82 6.44 -9.17
C ARG A 58 18.21 5.00 -9.44
N ASP A 59 19.31 4.82 -10.14
CA ASP A 59 19.73 3.51 -10.64
C ASP A 59 20.04 2.59 -9.46
N GLY A 60 20.68 3.11 -8.41
CA GLY A 60 20.88 2.38 -7.15
C GLY A 60 19.58 1.94 -6.48
N LYS A 61 18.56 2.81 -6.43
CA LYS A 61 17.23 2.47 -5.85
C LYS A 61 16.47 1.44 -6.68
N VAL A 62 16.51 1.56 -8.00
CA VAL A 62 15.89 0.59 -8.91
C VAL A 62 16.58 -0.76 -8.82
N GLN A 63 17.92 -0.78 -8.77
CA GLN A 63 18.68 -2.02 -8.63
C GLN A 63 18.31 -2.74 -7.33
N ARG A 64 18.23 -2.02 -6.21
CA ARG A 64 17.79 -2.60 -4.92
C ARG A 64 16.38 -3.19 -5.00
N LEU A 65 15.44 -2.50 -5.65
CA LEU A 65 14.09 -3.04 -5.87
C LEU A 65 14.12 -4.36 -6.65
N VAL A 66 14.95 -4.44 -7.71
CA VAL A 66 15.14 -5.66 -8.49
C VAL A 66 15.73 -6.78 -7.65
N ASP A 67 16.70 -6.47 -6.80
CA ASP A 67 17.34 -7.44 -5.92
C ASP A 67 16.35 -8.00 -4.89
N VAL A 68 15.51 -7.15 -4.27
CA VAL A 68 14.44 -7.60 -3.36
C VAL A 68 13.44 -8.51 -4.08
N PHE A 69 13.03 -8.14 -5.29
CA PHE A 69 12.11 -8.98 -6.07
C PHE A 69 12.74 -10.33 -6.46
N ARG A 70 14.04 -10.36 -6.75
CA ARG A 70 14.78 -11.59 -7.05
C ARG A 70 14.86 -12.50 -5.81
N SER A 71 15.22 -11.96 -4.66
CA SER A 71 15.27 -12.71 -3.40
C SER A 71 13.90 -13.31 -3.07
N PHE A 72 12.84 -12.51 -3.18
CA PHE A 72 11.47 -12.98 -2.98
C PHE A 72 11.09 -14.17 -3.88
N LYS A 73 11.47 -14.13 -5.17
CA LYS A 73 11.25 -15.25 -6.09
C LYS A 73 12.03 -16.50 -5.71
N ASN A 74 13.28 -16.34 -5.28
CA ASN A 74 14.10 -17.47 -4.88
C ASN A 74 13.55 -18.15 -3.61
N ASP A 75 13.09 -17.36 -2.64
CA ASP A 75 12.46 -17.87 -1.41
C ASP A 75 11.18 -18.66 -1.72
N GLN A 76 10.41 -18.22 -2.72
CA GLN A 76 9.23 -18.94 -3.17
C GLN A 76 9.58 -20.30 -3.79
N VAL A 77 10.62 -20.36 -4.62
CA VAL A 77 11.09 -21.60 -5.26
C VAL A 77 11.64 -22.57 -4.20
N ASP A 78 12.40 -22.09 -3.21
CA ASP A 78 12.91 -22.95 -2.14
C ASP A 78 11.78 -23.53 -1.28
N LEU A 79 10.75 -22.73 -0.99
CA LEU A 79 9.56 -23.20 -0.29
C LEU A 79 8.80 -24.27 -1.08
N GLU A 80 8.68 -24.14 -2.40
CA GLU A 80 8.06 -25.15 -3.27
C GLU A 80 8.90 -26.43 -3.39
N ASN A 81 10.22 -26.31 -3.48
CA ASN A 81 11.12 -27.46 -3.47
C ASN A 81 11.06 -28.22 -2.14
N ARG A 82 11.00 -27.49 -1.02
CA ARG A 82 10.77 -28.10 0.29
C ARG A 82 9.43 -28.84 0.30
N LYS A 83 8.36 -28.23 -0.26
CA LYS A 83 7.02 -28.86 -0.45
C LYS A 83 7.03 -30.22 -1.12
N GLN A 84 7.83 -30.33 -2.16
CA GLN A 84 7.97 -31.59 -2.88
C GLN A 84 8.79 -32.61 -2.09
N SER A 85 9.79 -32.17 -1.31
CA SER A 85 10.62 -33.06 -0.49
C SER A 85 9.87 -33.71 0.68
N TYR A 86 8.85 -33.06 1.26
CA TYR A 86 8.02 -33.68 2.31
C TYR A 86 6.82 -34.46 1.78
N SER A 87 6.40 -34.26 0.54
CA SER A 87 5.39 -35.14 -0.09
C SER A 87 5.93 -36.52 -0.47
N ALA A 88 7.24 -36.76 -0.34
CA ALA A 88 7.87 -38.07 -0.50
C ALA A 88 8.01 -38.84 0.82
N ALA A 89 7.63 -38.25 1.96
CA ALA A 89 7.63 -38.89 3.27
C ALA A 89 6.19 -39.22 3.68
N ASP A 90 5.93 -40.51 3.71
CA ASP A 90 4.67 -41.17 4.02
C ASP A 90 4.02 -40.66 5.34
N GLY A 91 2.71 -40.42 5.28
CA GLY A 91 1.74 -40.43 6.37
C GLY A 91 2.09 -39.79 7.71
N ILE A 92 1.81 -38.48 7.87
CA ILE A 92 1.46 -37.93 9.18
C ILE A 92 0.20 -37.08 9.02
N GLN A 93 -0.93 -37.57 9.54
CA GLN A 93 -2.18 -36.83 9.61
C GLN A 93 -1.98 -35.62 10.54
N SER A 94 -1.94 -34.42 9.96
CA SER A 94 -2.10 -33.18 10.74
C SER A 94 -3.55 -33.06 11.19
N GLU A 95 -3.73 -32.93 12.49
CA GLU A 95 -5.01 -32.68 13.16
C GLU A 95 -5.39 -31.21 12.94
N ASP A 96 -5.86 -30.89 11.73
CA ASP A 96 -6.36 -29.56 11.38
C ASP A 96 -7.75 -29.40 12.03
N SER A 97 -7.80 -28.75 13.19
CA SER A 97 -9.05 -28.39 13.82
C SER A 97 -9.72 -27.29 13.01
N ASP A 98 -10.68 -27.68 12.16
CA ASP A 98 -11.59 -26.81 11.43
C ASP A 98 -12.47 -25.99 12.39
N TYR A 99 -11.96 -24.88 12.92
CA TYR A 99 -12.84 -23.84 13.44
C TYR A 99 -13.33 -22.96 12.29
N SER A 100 -14.36 -23.44 11.60
CA SER A 100 -15.20 -22.61 10.73
C SER A 100 -16.13 -21.74 11.59
N PRO A 101 -16.06 -20.39 11.55
CA PRO A 101 -17.07 -19.57 12.19
C PRO A 101 -18.44 -19.85 11.56
N GLN A 102 -19.36 -20.42 12.34
CA GLN A 102 -20.73 -20.67 11.89
C GLN A 102 -21.36 -19.36 11.39
N ARG A 103 -21.67 -19.31 10.09
CA ARG A 103 -22.42 -18.20 9.47
C ARG A 103 -23.79 -18.08 10.15
N LYS A 104 -23.92 -17.17 11.11
CA LYS A 104 -25.23 -16.70 11.56
C LYS A 104 -25.91 -15.98 10.38
N LYS A 105 -26.89 -16.64 9.75
CA LYS A 105 -27.94 -16.00 8.96
C LYS A 105 -28.73 -15.14 9.96
N THR A 106 -28.87 -13.83 9.83
CA THR A 106 -29.71 -13.15 8.83
C THR A 106 -29.36 -11.67 8.87
N LYS A 107 -28.78 -11.10 7.81
CA LYS A 107 -28.79 -9.64 7.61
C LYS A 107 -30.04 -9.33 6.80
N LYS A 108 -31.02 -8.69 7.43
CA LYS A 108 -31.94 -7.83 6.67
C LYS A 108 -31.05 -6.84 5.93
N ASP A 109 -31.20 -6.80 4.62
CA ASP A 109 -30.39 -5.97 3.73
C ASP A 109 -30.45 -4.51 4.17
N PHE A 110 -29.41 -4.05 4.85
CA PHE A 110 -29.29 -2.68 5.35
C PHE A 110 -29.51 -1.66 4.23
N PHE A 111 -29.06 -1.98 3.02
CA PHE A 111 -29.23 -1.13 1.84
C PHE A 111 -30.66 -1.13 1.29
N LYS A 112 -31.45 -2.17 1.50
CA LYS A 112 -32.84 -2.22 1.01
C LYS A 112 -33.74 -1.21 1.74
N SER A 113 -33.48 -0.97 3.04
CA SER A 113 -34.15 0.07 3.81
C SER A 113 -33.85 1.51 3.34
N ILE A 114 -32.75 1.73 2.62
CA ILE A 114 -32.38 3.07 2.14
C ILE A 114 -33.13 3.39 0.84
N PHE A 115 -33.39 2.39 -0.01
CA PHE A 115 -34.04 2.58 -1.30
C PHE A 115 -35.58 2.52 -1.24
N ASP A 116 -36.18 1.86 -0.24
CA ASP A 116 -37.64 1.73 -0.14
C ASP A 116 -38.33 2.98 0.46
N ASN A 117 -37.59 3.95 1.01
CA ASN A 117 -38.17 5.14 1.65
C ASN A 117 -38.32 6.38 0.74
N HIS A 118 -38.09 6.26 -0.58
CA HIS A 118 -38.16 7.40 -1.51
C HIS A 118 -39.15 7.26 -2.66
N SER A 119 -40.22 6.48 -2.50
CA SER A 119 -41.26 6.39 -3.53
C SER A 119 -42.68 6.33 -2.95
N THR A 120 -43.11 7.36 -2.22
CA THR A 120 -44.52 7.74 -2.11
C THR A 120 -44.68 9.27 -1.96
N SER A 121 -44.65 10.00 -3.06
CA SER A 121 -45.35 11.28 -3.22
C SER A 121 -45.78 11.46 -4.68
N GLY A 122 -46.77 10.67 -5.09
CA GLY A 122 -47.42 10.74 -6.39
C GLY A 122 -48.85 11.22 -6.25
N ILE A 123 -49.01 12.54 -6.39
CA ILE A 123 -50.21 13.35 -6.61
C ILE A 123 -51.37 12.57 -7.29
N GLN A 124 -52.52 12.46 -6.62
CA GLN A 124 -53.80 12.16 -7.26
C GLN A 124 -54.39 13.46 -7.84
N ARG A 125 -54.58 13.49 -9.16
CA ARG A 125 -55.52 14.40 -9.82
C ARG A 125 -56.89 13.72 -9.86
N GLY A 126 -57.90 14.42 -9.36
CA GLY A 126 -59.33 14.18 -9.52
C GLY A 126 -60.04 15.49 -9.27
#